data_AF-A0A2E6X8M7-F1
#
_entry.id   AF-A0A2E6X8M7-F1
#
_cell.length_a   1.000
_cell.length_b   1.000
_cell.length_c   1.000
_cell.angle_alpha   90.00
_cell.angle_beta   90.00
_cell.angle_gamma   90.00
#
_symmetry.space_group_name_H-M   'P 1'
#
loop_
_entity.id
_entity.type
_entity.pdbx_description
1 polymer ?
#
loop_
_entity_poly.entity_id
_entity_poly.type
_entity_poly.pdbx_seq_one_letter_code
_entity_poly.pdbx_strand_id
1 'polypeptide(L)'
;MVAVDKTESYCMSATQLIDLYKAKKLSPVEVTDEVLDRITAVNDMVNAFVKVDGEKAIEEARASEKRWVAGEPSGLLDGVPITIKDLLITK
;
A
#
# COMPACT_ATOMS: atom_id res chain seq x y z
N MET A 1 -12.79 11.22 -16.31
CA MET A 1 -11.86 10.39 -15.52
C MET A 1 -10.48 10.92 -15.82
N VAL A 2 -9.97 11.83 -14.98
CA VAL A 2 -8.66 12.45 -15.20
C VAL A 2 -7.62 11.37 -14.92
N ALA A 3 -6.74 11.11 -15.88
CA ALA A 3 -5.55 10.32 -15.64
C ALA A 3 -4.78 11.00 -14.51
N VAL A 4 -4.83 10.42 -13.31
CA VAL A 4 -3.96 10.82 -12.22
C VAL A 4 -2.57 10.43 -12.67
N ASP A 5 -1.74 11.43 -12.99
CA ASP A 5 -0.32 11.27 -13.23
C ASP A 5 0.24 10.37 -12.13
N LYS A 6 1.02 9.32 -12.47
CA LYS A 6 1.48 8.29 -11.51
C LYS A 6 2.08 9.01 -10.30
N THR A 7 1.29 9.11 -9.25
CA THR A 7 1.58 9.94 -8.09
C THR A 7 2.50 9.10 -7.26
N GLU A 8 3.79 9.44 -7.13
CA GLU A 8 4.82 8.65 -6.42
C GLU A 8 4.45 8.34 -4.95
N SER A 9 3.42 7.53 -4.73
CA SER A 9 2.80 7.33 -3.43
C SER A 9 3.71 6.51 -2.53
N TYR A 10 4.58 5.70 -3.13
CA TYR A 10 5.69 5.01 -2.47
C TYR A 10 6.74 5.95 -1.86
N CYS A 11 6.74 7.25 -2.20
CA CYS A 11 7.58 8.28 -1.58
C CYS A 11 6.85 9.06 -0.45
N MET A 12 5.56 8.82 -0.23
CA MET A 12 4.79 9.48 0.82
C MET A 12 5.04 8.85 2.19
N SER A 13 4.98 9.68 3.24
CA SER A 13 4.95 9.17 4.62
C SER A 13 3.62 8.48 4.92
N ALA A 14 3.63 7.55 5.89
CA ALA A 14 2.42 6.87 6.36
C ALA A 14 1.31 7.86 6.78
N THR A 15 1.67 8.98 7.43
CA THR A 15 0.70 10.00 7.84
C THR A 15 0.07 10.72 6.64
N GLN A 16 0.83 10.99 5.58
CA GLN A 16 0.28 11.58 4.36
C GLN A 16 -0.70 10.62 3.67
N LEU A 17 -0.38 9.33 3.62
CA LEU A 17 -1.28 8.31 3.07
C LEU A 17 -2.59 8.27 3.85
N ILE A 18 -2.52 8.23 5.19
CA ILE A 18 -3.71 8.23 6.07
C ILE A 18 -4.57 9.48 5.87
N ASP A 19 -3.96 10.67 5.76
CA ASP A 19 -4.68 11.92 5.51
C ASP A 19 -5.41 11.89 4.15
N LEU A 20 -4.79 11.31 3.12
CA LEU A 20 -5.37 11.18 1.78
C LEU A 20 -6.48 10.12 1.73
N TYR A 21 -6.32 8.99 2.42
CA TYR A 21 -7.36 7.96 2.54
C TYR A 21 -8.59 8.52 3.26
N LYS A 22 -8.38 9.25 4.36
CA LYS A 22 -9.45 9.94 5.10
C LYS A 22 -10.17 10.98 4.24
N ALA A 23 -9.42 11.70 3.39
CA ALA A 23 -9.97 12.67 2.45
C ALA A 23 -10.59 12.03 1.19
N LYS A 24 -10.52 10.69 1.05
CA LYS A 24 -10.96 9.93 -0.15
C LYS A 24 -10.33 10.46 -1.45
N LYS A 25 -9.07 10.92 -1.34
CA LYS A 25 -8.29 11.44 -2.48
C LYS A 25 -7.31 10.41 -3.05
N LEU A 26 -7.14 9.30 -2.34
CA LEU A 26 -6.26 8.20 -2.70
C LEU A 26 -6.85 6.92 -2.09
N SER A 27 -6.70 5.79 -2.78
CA SER A 27 -7.11 4.47 -2.31
C SER A 27 -5.93 3.65 -1.80
N PRO A 28 -6.08 2.88 -0.71
CA PRO A 28 -5.11 1.85 -0.33
C PRO A 28 -4.78 0.86 -1.47
N VAL A 29 -5.73 0.59 -2.37
CA VAL A 29 -5.53 -0.30 -3.52
C VAL A 29 -4.57 0.34 -4.52
N GLU A 30 -4.82 1.60 -4.89
CA GLU A 30 -3.96 2.36 -5.81
C GLU A 30 -2.52 2.43 -5.30
N VAL A 31 -2.34 2.70 -4.01
CA VAL A 31 -1.01 2.77 -3.37
C VAL A 31 -0.33 1.41 -3.35
N THR A 32 -1.06 0.34 -3.03
CA THR A 32 -0.50 -1.01 -2.97
C THR A 32 -0.07 -1.49 -4.36
N ASP A 33 -0.90 -1.25 -5.39
CA ASP A 33 -0.55 -1.54 -6.78
C ASP A 33 0.73 -0.80 -7.18
N GLU A 34 0.85 0.48 -6.86
CA GLU A 34 2.03 1.26 -7.20
C GLU A 34 3.30 0.81 -6.46
N VAL A 35 3.18 0.42 -5.19
CA VAL A 35 4.29 -0.16 -4.42
C VAL A 35 4.74 -1.49 -5.03
N LEU A 36 3.82 -2.36 -5.46
CA LEU A 36 4.16 -3.62 -6.12
C LEU A 36 4.82 -3.39 -7.49
N ASP A 37 4.33 -2.43 -8.27
CA ASP A 37 4.98 -1.96 -9.50
C ASP A 37 6.41 -1.49 -9.21
N ARG A 38 6.60 -0.71 -8.15
CA ARG A 38 7.91 -0.20 -7.75
C ARG A 38 8.86 -1.33 -7.36
N ILE A 39 8.40 -2.29 -6.56
CA ILE A 39 9.18 -3.48 -6.17
C ILE A 39 9.63 -4.23 -7.42
N THR A 40 8.70 -4.51 -8.34
CA THR A 40 9.00 -5.19 -9.61
C THR A 40 10.05 -4.45 -10.43
N ALA A 41 10.01 -3.12 -10.46
CA ALA A 41 10.94 -2.31 -11.24
C ALA A 41 12.37 -2.22 -10.64
N VAL A 42 12.56 -2.41 -9.33
CA VAL A 42 13.87 -2.15 -8.68
C VAL A 42 14.45 -3.27 -7.85
N ASN A 43 13.67 -4.28 -7.46
CA ASN A 43 14.16 -5.29 -6.53
C ASN A 43 15.30 -6.13 -7.13
N ASP A 44 15.40 -6.30 -8.45
CA ASP A 44 16.53 -6.99 -9.07
C ASP A 44 17.88 -6.28 -8.86
N MET A 45 17.86 -4.95 -8.72
CA MET A 45 19.06 -4.15 -8.46
C MET A 45 19.36 -3.99 -6.98
N VAL A 46 18.32 -3.86 -6.15
CA VAL A 46 18.45 -3.57 -4.71
C VAL A 46 18.53 -4.85 -3.89
N ASN A 47 17.84 -5.91 -4.33
CA ASN A 47 17.69 -7.20 -3.66
C ASN A 47 17.21 -7.06 -2.20
N ALA A 48 16.15 -6.27 -1.98
CA ALA A 48 15.60 -5.98 -0.66
C ALA A 48 14.56 -7.01 -0.20
N PHE A 49 13.81 -7.61 -1.15
CA PHE A 49 12.72 -8.53 -0.87
C PHE A 49 13.11 -9.96 -1.24
N VAL A 50 12.99 -10.87 -0.27
CA VAL A 50 13.16 -12.32 -0.48
C VAL A 50 11.85 -13.01 -0.87
N LYS A 51 10.71 -12.45 -0.45
CA LYS A 51 9.35 -12.90 -0.76
C LYS A 51 8.44 -11.68 -0.84
N VAL A 52 7.56 -11.66 -1.82
CA VAL A 52 6.50 -10.67 -1.99
C VAL A 52 5.18 -11.43 -2.16
N ASP A 53 4.20 -11.13 -1.32
CA ASP A 53 2.86 -11.73 -1.39
C ASP A 53 1.87 -10.70 -1.95
N GLY A 54 2.00 -10.44 -3.26
CA GLY A 54 1.27 -9.35 -3.93
C GLY A 54 -0.25 -9.56 -3.97
N GLU A 55 -0.70 -10.80 -4.16
CA GLU A 55 -2.13 -11.13 -4.19
C GLU A 55 -2.80 -10.84 -2.84
N LYS A 56 -2.19 -11.30 -1.75
CA LYS A 56 -2.67 -11.02 -0.39
C LYS A 56 -2.63 -9.53 -0.06
N ALA A 57 -1.56 -8.84 -0.44
CA ALA A 57 -1.45 -7.39 -0.23
C ALA A 57 -2.61 -6.63 -0.89
N ILE A 58 -2.96 -6.99 -2.13
CA ILE A 58 -4.10 -6.39 -2.85
C ILE A 58 -5.45 -6.78 -2.23
N GLU A 59 -5.61 -8.01 -1.77
CA GLU A 59 -6.82 -8.43 -1.06
C GLU A 59 -7.04 -7.59 0.21
N GLU A 60 -6.00 -7.44 1.03
CA GLU A 60 -6.04 -6.66 2.27
C GLU A 60 -6.26 -5.16 1.98
N ALA A 61 -5.65 -4.62 0.92
CA ALA A 61 -5.87 -3.25 0.48
C ALA A 61 -7.33 -3.00 0.06
N ARG A 62 -7.95 -3.93 -0.67
CA ARG A 62 -9.38 -3.85 -1.03
C ARG A 62 -10.28 -3.89 0.20
N ALA A 63 -9.93 -4.70 1.21
CA ALA A 63 -10.66 -4.73 2.48
C ALA A 63 -10.52 -3.39 3.23
N SER A 64 -9.34 -2.79 3.22
CA SER A 64 -9.07 -1.46 3.78
C SER A 64 -9.84 -0.35 3.07
N GLU A 65 -9.82 -0.34 1.74
CA GLU A 65 -10.58 0.64 0.94
C GLU A 65 -12.07 0.62 1.29
N LYS A 66 -12.68 -0.57 1.43
CA LYS A 66 -14.08 -0.69 1.87
C LYS A 66 -14.32 -0.03 3.23
N ARG A 67 -13.41 -0.21 4.19
CA ARG A 67 -13.49 0.42 5.53
C ARG A 67 -13.35 1.94 5.44
N TRP A 68 -12.42 2.46 4.65
CA TRP A 68 -12.25 3.89 4.43
C TRP A 68 -13.46 4.53 3.74
N VAL A 69 -14.08 3.84 2.78
CA VAL A 69 -15.32 4.28 2.13
C VAL A 69 -16.47 4.34 3.14
N ALA A 70 -16.58 3.34 4.01
CA ALA A 70 -17.59 3.25 5.07
C ALA A 70 -17.34 4.22 6.25
N GLY A 71 -16.14 4.78 6.39
CA GLY A 71 -15.77 5.64 7.52
C GLY A 71 -15.39 4.86 8.79
N GLU A 72 -15.00 3.59 8.65
CA GLU A 72 -14.72 2.66 9.75
C GLU A 72 -13.29 2.06 9.64
N PRO A 73 -12.22 2.88 9.61
CA PRO A 73 -10.85 2.36 9.48
C PRO A 73 -10.46 1.48 10.68
N SER A 74 -9.78 0.38 10.39
CA SER A 74 -9.29 -0.60 11.36
C SER A 74 -7.93 -0.22 11.94
N GLY A 75 -7.90 0.87 12.70
CA GLY A 75 -6.71 1.32 13.44
C GLY A 75 -5.88 2.40 12.73
N LEU A 76 -4.75 2.77 13.35
CA LEU A 76 -3.96 3.96 12.96
C LEU A 76 -3.24 3.85 11.62
N LEU A 77 -3.01 2.64 11.12
CA LEU A 77 -2.27 2.36 9.89
C LEU A 77 -3.10 1.59 8.86
N ASP A 78 -4.43 1.62 8.96
CA ASP A 78 -5.30 0.86 8.05
C ASP A 78 -5.04 1.26 6.59
N GLY A 79 -4.57 0.30 5.79
CA GLY A 79 -4.27 0.48 4.36
C GLY A 79 -2.88 1.03 4.05
N VAL A 80 -2.01 1.24 5.03
CA VAL A 80 -0.61 1.61 4.79
C VAL A 80 0.19 0.35 4.43
N PRO A 81 0.86 0.28 3.27
CA PRO A 81 1.71 -0.85 2.92
C PRO A 81 2.88 -0.97 3.89
N ILE A 82 3.16 -2.19 4.34
CA ILE A 82 4.29 -2.49 5.22
C ILE A 82 5.09 -3.68 4.71
N THR A 83 6.33 -3.77 5.15
CA THR A 83 7.22 -4.90 4.90
C THR A 83 7.67 -5.46 6.23
N ILE A 84 7.83 -6.79 6.31
CA ILE A 84 8.34 -7.43 7.52
C ILE A 84 9.75 -7.94 7.22
N LYS A 85 10.69 -7.64 8.12
CA LYS A 85 12.04 -8.18 8.03
C LYS A 85 11.98 -9.69 8.27
N ASP A 86 12.57 -10.46 7.36
CA ASP A 86 12.59 -11.94 7.41
C ASP A 86 13.56 -12.48 8.48
N LEU A 87 13.27 -12.15 9.74
CA LEU A 87 13.87 -12.71 10.95
C LEU A 87 12.80 -13.36 11.85
N LEU A 88 11.55 -13.32 11.39
CA LEU A 88 10.37 -13.73 12.14
C LEU A 88 9.58 -14.72 11.28
N ILE A 89 8.95 -15.70 11.93
CA ILE A 89 7.99 -16.56 11.23
C ILE A 89 6.78 -15.70 10.89
N THR A 90 6.60 -15.39 9.61
CA THR A 90 5.42 -14.71 9.08
C THR A 90 4.44 -15.76 8.52
N LYS A 91 3.13 -15.54 8.73
CA LYS A 91 2.06 -16.39 8.19
C LYS A 91 1.78 -16.13 6.72
#